data_AF-A0A1L0DS77-F1
#
_entry.id   AF-A0A1L0DS77-F1
#
_cell.length_a   1.000
_cell.length_b   1.000
_cell.length_c   1.000
_cell.angle_alpha   90.00
_cell.angle_beta   90.00
_cell.angle_gamma   90.00
#
_symmetry.space_group_name_H-M   'P 1'
#
loop_
_entity.id
_entity.type
_entity.pdbx_description
1 polymer ?
#
loop_
_entity_poly.entity_id
_entity_poly.type
_entity_poly.pdbx_seq_one_letter_code
_entity_poly.pdbx_strand_id
1 'polypeptide(L)'
;MAKSSSKKKPGNTAGHQRREKSIATSLKPANFVPKTPFLTTPLHDLLHVFERAPDQWAARYILILTAILLRSAVGLGSYSGEGQKPINGDFEAQRHWMEITINLPLTKWYFYDLQYWGLDYPPLTAYHLWLFGKLGSLVNSDWFKLDISRGIENPQIKTFMRYSSIISELIVYIPAIMQLTSLLGGQRAKLGRMHQLVVIALILSQPALILIDHGHFQYNSVMLGLFLFSVIDLLKGNLVLASVWFMSSVLFKQMALYYSPFIFFYILAKLFTPKKSLYTTIATFNLGKLILVGATVVLTIIVAVSPFILASSTYSEVLDMVKQILIRMFPFERGLFEDKVANFWCTSNLVVKYNKIFTNDQLKKLSLAFTLASVFPPCLMAFFKLIKRTNVHSTLIIYGFSATAWGFFLFLFQVHEKSVLVPLIPSTFLLLTSDKDDIAIIQWINNIATFSLFPLLKKDGLVLQYSVLLILINWLISGFSVDLEKNLLWPSNLSIYHKIVVTGSYLAVVAFHVVEAKFEPPTQYPDLWVIVNTTISFACFAIFYLWLLYRVWKI
;
A
#
# COMPACT_ATOMS: atom_id res chain seq x y z
N MET A 1 -70.60 -50.46 34.10
CA MET A 1 -69.19 -50.05 33.96
C MET A 1 -69.15 -48.68 33.29
N ALA A 2 -68.48 -47.72 33.95
CA ALA A 2 -67.93 -46.41 33.54
C ALA A 2 -68.19 -45.87 32.11
N LYS A 3 -68.36 -44.56 31.83
CA LYS A 3 -68.33 -43.30 32.61
C LYS A 3 -68.87 -42.15 31.72
N SER A 4 -69.63 -41.24 32.33
CA SER A 4 -69.82 -39.77 32.12
C SER A 4 -69.67 -39.19 30.70
N SER A 5 -70.76 -38.73 30.06
CA SER A 5 -71.43 -37.39 30.16
C SER A 5 -70.69 -36.26 29.42
N SER A 6 -71.31 -35.35 28.67
CA SER A 6 -72.69 -35.21 28.20
C SER A 6 -72.76 -34.06 27.19
N LYS A 7 -73.57 -34.28 26.15
CA LYS A 7 -74.51 -33.36 25.50
C LYS A 7 -73.97 -32.13 24.71
N LYS A 8 -73.92 -32.39 23.39
CA LYS A 8 -74.32 -31.50 22.28
C LYS A 8 -75.58 -30.67 22.58
N LYS A 9 -75.65 -29.46 22.03
CA LYS A 9 -76.73 -29.00 21.13
C LYS A 9 -76.24 -27.81 20.27
N PRO A 10 -76.86 -27.59 19.09
CA PRO A 10 -76.18 -27.12 17.89
C PRO A 10 -76.47 -25.65 17.58
N GLY A 11 -75.67 -25.13 16.65
CA GLY A 11 -75.61 -23.73 16.28
C GLY A 11 -76.87 -23.16 15.62
N ASN A 12 -76.87 -21.84 15.57
CA ASN A 12 -77.66 -21.03 14.67
C ASN A 12 -76.83 -19.80 14.28
N THR A 13 -76.80 -19.53 12.99
CA THR A 13 -76.18 -18.38 12.32
C THR A 13 -77.09 -17.15 12.45
N ALA A 14 -76.53 -16.00 12.85
CA ALA A 14 -77.04 -14.67 12.48
C ALA A 14 -76.03 -13.56 12.84
N GLY A 15 -75.71 -12.72 11.84
CA GLY A 15 -75.83 -11.26 11.95
C GLY A 15 -74.81 -10.42 12.76
N HIS A 16 -74.14 -9.54 12.01
CA HIS A 16 -73.80 -8.15 12.35
C HIS A 16 -72.51 -7.77 13.13
N GLN A 17 -71.71 -6.96 12.40
CA GLN A 17 -70.98 -5.75 12.81
C GLN A 17 -70.00 -5.83 13.99
N ARG A 18 -68.69 -5.60 13.71
CA ARG A 18 -67.96 -4.42 14.24
C ARG A 18 -66.47 -4.40 13.86
N ARG A 19 -66.05 -3.19 13.46
CA ARG A 19 -64.73 -2.55 13.64
C ARG A 19 -63.57 -3.07 12.80
N GLU A 20 -63.40 -2.41 11.66
CA GLU A 20 -62.09 -2.07 11.12
C GLU A 20 -61.21 -1.46 12.21
N LYS A 21 -60.14 -2.17 12.59
CA LYS A 21 -58.95 -1.59 13.18
C LYS A 21 -57.85 -1.69 12.12
N SER A 22 -57.47 -0.54 11.59
CA SER A 22 -56.29 -0.37 10.76
C SER A 22 -55.06 -0.92 11.49
N ILE A 23 -54.58 -2.08 11.09
CA ILE A 23 -53.21 -2.50 11.36
C ILE A 23 -52.35 -1.80 10.31
N ALA A 24 -52.10 -0.51 10.54
CA ALA A 24 -50.96 0.16 9.94
C ALA A 24 -49.72 -0.36 10.68
N THR A 25 -49.28 -1.56 10.30
CA THR A 25 -47.96 -2.06 10.65
C THR A 25 -46.95 -1.09 10.05
N SER A 26 -46.29 -0.34 10.92
CA SER A 26 -45.12 0.47 10.59
C SER A 26 -44.03 -0.46 10.07
N LEU A 27 -44.03 -0.68 8.75
CA LEU A 27 -42.86 -1.11 8.03
C LEU A 27 -41.79 -0.05 8.28
N LYS A 28 -40.90 -0.33 9.24
CA LYS A 28 -39.62 0.37 9.35
C LYS A 28 -39.05 0.41 7.92
N PRO A 29 -38.64 1.60 7.42
CA PRO A 29 -38.05 1.66 6.09
C PRO A 29 -36.88 0.67 6.07
N ALA A 30 -36.88 -0.20 5.06
CA ALA A 30 -35.78 -1.11 4.79
C ALA A 30 -34.48 -0.33 4.92
N ASN A 31 -33.52 -0.88 5.68
CA ASN A 31 -32.21 -0.30 5.93
C ASN A 31 -31.71 0.42 4.67
N PHE A 32 -31.61 1.75 4.72
CA PHE A 32 -31.15 2.57 3.60
C PHE A 32 -29.68 2.21 3.37
N VAL A 33 -29.43 1.22 2.51
CA VAL A 33 -28.07 0.91 2.05
C VAL A 33 -27.67 2.10 1.18
N PRO A 34 -26.61 2.86 1.54
CA PRO A 34 -26.15 3.96 0.71
C PRO A 34 -25.91 3.44 -0.71
N LYS A 35 -26.54 4.06 -1.70
CA LYS A 35 -26.30 3.71 -3.11
C LYS A 35 -24.81 3.87 -3.39
N THR A 36 -24.18 2.84 -3.93
CA THR A 36 -22.75 2.87 -4.22
C THR A 36 -22.46 3.92 -5.30
N PRO A 37 -21.43 4.78 -5.14
CA PRO A 37 -21.08 5.78 -6.16
C PRO A 37 -20.62 5.14 -7.47
N PHE A 38 -20.28 3.84 -7.43
CA PHE A 38 -19.81 3.08 -8.58
C PHE A 38 -20.92 2.53 -9.49
N LEU A 39 -22.21 2.71 -9.18
CA LEU A 39 -23.33 2.08 -9.93
C LEU A 39 -23.29 2.30 -11.45
N THR A 40 -22.76 3.43 -11.90
CA THR A 40 -22.74 3.86 -13.30
C THR A 40 -21.37 3.69 -13.95
N THR A 41 -20.50 2.89 -13.34
CA THR A 41 -19.13 2.66 -13.84
C THR A 41 -19.03 1.39 -14.66
N PRO A 42 -18.19 1.35 -15.72
CA PRO A 42 -17.92 0.13 -16.47
C PRO A 42 -17.49 -1.02 -15.57
N LEU A 43 -16.75 -0.74 -14.50
CA LEU A 43 -16.35 -1.77 -13.55
C LEU A 43 -17.54 -2.38 -12.79
N HIS A 44 -18.52 -1.56 -12.41
CA HIS A 44 -19.75 -2.08 -11.84
C HIS A 44 -20.53 -2.88 -12.88
N ASP A 45 -20.64 -2.40 -14.13
CA ASP A 45 -21.33 -3.12 -15.21
C ASP A 45 -20.66 -4.48 -15.51
N LEU A 46 -19.34 -4.58 -15.43
CA LEU A 46 -18.63 -5.85 -15.58
C LEU A 46 -18.90 -6.82 -14.41
N LEU A 47 -19.15 -6.29 -13.21
CA LEU A 47 -19.30 -7.09 -12.00
C LEU A 47 -20.75 -7.33 -11.57
N HIS A 48 -21.72 -6.54 -12.03
CA HIS A 48 -23.12 -6.58 -11.58
C HIS A 48 -23.79 -7.94 -11.87
N VAL A 49 -23.30 -8.66 -12.88
CA VAL A 49 -23.76 -10.02 -13.20
C VAL A 49 -23.59 -10.97 -12.00
N PHE A 50 -22.62 -10.69 -11.12
CA PHE A 50 -22.35 -11.46 -9.90
C PHE A 50 -23.05 -10.91 -8.64
N GLU A 51 -24.02 -10.00 -8.78
CA GLU A 51 -24.71 -9.42 -7.64
C GLU A 51 -25.47 -10.46 -6.81
N ARG A 52 -25.98 -11.51 -7.46
CA ARG A 52 -26.69 -12.61 -6.81
C ARG A 52 -25.75 -13.33 -5.83
N ALA A 53 -26.23 -13.58 -4.61
CA ALA A 53 -25.44 -14.21 -3.55
C ALA A 53 -24.71 -15.52 -3.96
N PRO A 54 -25.32 -16.43 -4.76
CA PRO A 54 -24.64 -17.63 -5.24
C PRO A 54 -23.49 -17.36 -6.19
N ASP A 55 -23.41 -16.19 -6.83
CA ASP A 55 -22.43 -15.88 -7.87
C ASP A 55 -21.27 -15.01 -7.33
N GLN A 56 -21.44 -14.46 -6.11
CA GLN A 56 -20.45 -13.58 -5.47
C GLN A 56 -19.13 -14.28 -5.11
N TRP A 57 -19.12 -15.62 -4.95
CA TRP A 57 -17.86 -16.35 -4.78
C TRP A 57 -17.09 -16.41 -6.10
N ALA A 58 -17.77 -16.66 -7.22
CA ALA A 58 -17.19 -16.67 -8.56
C ALA A 58 -16.56 -15.31 -8.91
N ALA A 59 -17.20 -14.20 -8.55
CA ALA A 59 -16.63 -12.86 -8.70
C ALA A 59 -15.23 -12.72 -8.09
N ARG A 60 -15.01 -13.27 -6.89
CA ARG A 60 -13.70 -13.20 -6.23
C ARG A 60 -12.62 -13.94 -7.02
N TYR A 61 -12.93 -15.12 -7.55
CA TYR A 61 -12.01 -15.89 -8.38
C TYR A 61 -11.72 -15.18 -9.70
N ILE A 62 -12.74 -14.60 -10.33
CA ILE A 62 -12.56 -13.81 -11.55
C ILE A 62 -11.64 -12.61 -11.30
N LEU A 63 -11.79 -11.90 -10.18
CA LEU A 63 -10.87 -10.82 -9.81
C LEU A 63 -9.42 -11.30 -9.66
N ILE A 64 -9.21 -12.46 -9.05
CA ILE A 64 -7.87 -13.05 -8.89
C ILE A 64 -7.30 -13.44 -10.27
N LEU A 65 -8.09 -14.08 -11.13
CA LEU A 65 -7.66 -14.46 -12.48
C LEU A 65 -7.34 -13.23 -13.33
N THR A 66 -8.17 -12.19 -13.29
CA THR A 66 -7.91 -10.92 -13.96
C THR A 66 -6.64 -10.26 -13.42
N ALA A 67 -6.41 -10.30 -12.11
CA ALA A 67 -5.19 -9.78 -11.50
C ALA A 67 -3.94 -10.51 -12.03
N ILE A 68 -3.98 -11.85 -12.12
CA ILE A 68 -2.90 -12.67 -12.70
C ILE A 68 -2.67 -12.29 -14.16
N LEU A 69 -3.73 -12.28 -14.97
CA LEU A 69 -3.64 -11.95 -16.40
C LEU A 69 -3.03 -10.58 -16.64
N LEU A 70 -3.45 -9.57 -15.86
CA LEU A 70 -2.94 -8.21 -15.98
C LEU A 70 -1.44 -8.12 -15.65
N ARG A 71 -1.01 -8.81 -14.58
CA ARG A 71 0.40 -8.86 -14.16
C ARG A 71 1.26 -9.61 -15.17
N SER A 72 0.77 -10.74 -15.68
CA SER A 72 1.43 -11.50 -16.73
C SER A 72 1.58 -10.68 -18.02
N ALA A 73 0.53 -9.95 -18.44
CA ALA A 73 0.58 -9.10 -19.63
C ALA A 73 1.60 -7.96 -19.49
N VAL A 74 1.69 -7.32 -18.33
CA VAL A 74 2.72 -6.31 -18.04
C VAL A 74 4.11 -6.95 -18.05
N GLY A 75 4.25 -8.14 -17.48
CA GLY A 75 5.52 -8.88 -17.39
C GLY A 75 6.10 -9.35 -18.71
N LEU A 76 5.33 -9.29 -19.82
CA LEU A 76 5.84 -9.49 -21.18
C LEU A 76 6.77 -8.36 -21.63
N GLY A 77 6.60 -7.17 -21.07
CA GLY A 77 7.48 -6.02 -21.29
C GLY A 77 8.90 -6.25 -20.79
N SER A 78 9.77 -5.30 -21.09
CA SER A 78 11.14 -5.26 -20.60
C SER A 78 11.22 -5.12 -19.08
N TYR A 79 12.42 -5.24 -18.52
CA TYR A 79 12.67 -5.10 -17.08
C TYR A 79 13.83 -4.15 -16.80
N SER A 80 13.97 -3.78 -15.53
CA SER A 80 15.03 -2.88 -15.07
C SER A 80 16.41 -3.39 -15.47
N GLY A 81 17.05 -2.64 -16.38
CA GLY A 81 18.38 -2.88 -16.91
C GLY A 81 18.55 -4.05 -17.87
N GLU A 82 17.49 -4.45 -18.58
CA GLU A 82 17.59 -5.36 -19.74
C GLU A 82 18.52 -4.76 -20.81
N GLY A 83 19.49 -5.54 -21.28
CA GLY A 83 20.48 -5.14 -22.28
C GLY A 83 21.55 -4.16 -21.79
N GLN A 84 21.56 -3.80 -20.49
CA GLN A 84 22.53 -2.85 -19.92
C GLN A 84 23.71 -3.59 -19.30
N LYS A 85 24.89 -3.50 -19.92
CA LYS A 85 26.18 -4.04 -19.40
C LYS A 85 27.07 -2.90 -18.90
N PRO A 86 27.96 -3.11 -17.90
CA PRO A 86 28.31 -4.37 -17.23
C PRO A 86 27.46 -4.70 -15.99
N ILE A 87 26.70 -3.75 -15.46
CA ILE A 87 25.82 -3.93 -14.29
C ILE A 87 24.38 -3.67 -14.76
N ASN A 88 23.60 -4.74 -14.88
CA ASN A 88 22.16 -4.70 -15.17
C ASN A 88 21.39 -4.07 -13.99
N GLY A 89 20.07 -3.92 -14.10
CA GLY A 89 19.23 -3.23 -13.11
C GLY A 89 18.69 -4.13 -11.99
N ASP A 90 17.55 -3.71 -11.41
CA ASP A 90 16.95 -4.36 -10.24
C ASP A 90 16.59 -5.84 -10.47
N PHE A 91 16.33 -6.25 -11.71
CA PHE A 91 16.09 -7.66 -12.06
C PHE A 91 17.29 -8.53 -11.73
N GLU A 92 18.49 -8.08 -12.12
CA GLU A 92 19.74 -8.78 -11.84
C GLU A 92 20.08 -8.73 -10.36
N ALA A 93 19.78 -7.63 -9.66
CA ALA A 93 19.94 -7.57 -8.21
C ALA A 93 19.17 -8.70 -7.51
N GLN A 94 17.88 -8.86 -7.82
CA GLN A 94 17.07 -9.94 -7.25
C GLN A 94 17.59 -11.34 -7.64
N ARG A 95 17.99 -11.54 -8.92
CA ARG A 95 18.54 -12.81 -9.39
C ARG A 95 19.85 -13.15 -8.66
N HIS A 96 20.75 -12.17 -8.55
CA HIS A 96 22.02 -12.34 -7.86
C HIS A 96 21.82 -12.65 -6.38
N TRP A 97 20.84 -12.02 -5.73
CA TRP A 97 20.46 -12.37 -4.36
C TRP A 97 19.94 -13.81 -4.22
N MET A 98 19.20 -14.33 -5.19
CA MET A 98 18.84 -15.76 -5.23
C MET A 98 20.08 -16.65 -5.39
N GLU A 99 21.02 -16.28 -6.27
CA GLU A 99 22.28 -17.00 -6.49
C GLU A 99 23.13 -17.06 -5.22
N ILE A 100 23.41 -15.93 -4.57
CA ILE A 100 24.29 -15.90 -3.39
C ILE A 100 23.66 -16.66 -2.21
N THR A 101 22.34 -16.56 -2.02
CA THR A 101 21.67 -17.15 -0.86
C THR A 101 21.63 -18.67 -0.91
N ILE A 102 21.59 -19.27 -2.11
CA ILE A 102 21.57 -20.74 -2.23
C ILE A 102 22.95 -21.40 -2.28
N ASN A 103 24.00 -20.63 -2.63
CA ASN A 103 25.36 -21.13 -2.84
C ASN A 103 26.32 -20.79 -1.70
N LEU A 104 26.11 -19.67 -0.99
CA LEU A 104 27.01 -19.22 0.07
C LEU A 104 26.47 -19.57 1.47
N PRO A 105 27.36 -19.81 2.45
CA PRO A 105 26.96 -19.90 3.85
C PRO A 105 26.34 -18.58 4.32
N LEU A 106 25.43 -18.66 5.31
CA LEU A 106 24.73 -17.51 5.88
C LEU A 106 25.68 -16.38 6.31
N THR A 107 26.87 -16.73 6.79
CA THR A 107 27.90 -15.78 7.24
C THR A 107 28.50 -14.92 6.12
N LYS A 108 28.23 -15.24 4.85
CA LYS A 108 28.73 -14.49 3.70
C LYS A 108 27.67 -13.67 2.97
N TRP A 109 26.39 -13.87 3.25
CA TRP A 109 25.30 -13.24 2.49
C TRP A 109 25.37 -11.71 2.42
N TYR A 110 25.78 -11.05 3.51
CA TYR A 110 25.90 -9.58 3.58
C TYR A 110 27.33 -9.04 3.41
N PHE A 111 28.29 -9.91 3.10
CA PHE A 111 29.71 -9.56 2.95
C PHE A 111 30.24 -9.82 1.55
N TYR A 112 29.60 -10.72 0.81
CA TYR A 112 30.05 -11.14 -0.50
C TYR A 112 29.82 -10.06 -1.56
N ASP A 113 30.88 -9.78 -2.32
CA ASP A 113 30.95 -8.89 -3.49
C ASP A 113 29.99 -7.69 -3.47
N LEU A 114 30.22 -6.79 -2.51
CA LEU A 114 29.35 -5.64 -2.26
C LEU A 114 29.23 -4.65 -3.44
N GLN A 115 30.15 -4.74 -4.42
CA GLN A 115 30.17 -3.88 -5.61
C GLN A 115 29.25 -4.39 -6.72
N TYR A 116 28.96 -5.69 -6.76
CA TYR A 116 28.05 -6.30 -7.72
C TYR A 116 26.74 -6.69 -7.02
N TRP A 117 25.82 -5.73 -6.89
CA TRP A 117 24.49 -5.95 -6.29
C TRP A 117 24.53 -6.67 -4.93
N GLY A 118 25.32 -6.17 -3.99
CA GLY A 118 25.33 -6.70 -2.62
C GLY A 118 23.95 -6.68 -1.96
N LEU A 119 23.71 -7.59 -1.02
CA LEU A 119 22.41 -7.74 -0.36
C LEU A 119 22.10 -6.53 0.54
N ASP A 120 21.08 -5.74 0.16
CA ASP A 120 20.71 -4.48 0.82
C ASP A 120 19.41 -4.56 1.64
N TYR A 121 18.68 -5.67 1.53
CA TYR A 121 17.39 -5.85 2.19
C TYR A 121 17.54 -6.69 3.45
N PRO A 122 16.62 -6.55 4.42
CA PRO A 122 16.68 -7.30 5.67
C PRO A 122 16.45 -8.81 5.50
N PRO A 123 16.72 -9.60 6.56
CA PRO A 123 16.73 -11.06 6.53
C PRO A 123 15.54 -11.77 5.86
N LEU A 124 14.30 -11.27 5.99
CA LEU A 124 13.16 -11.98 5.42
C LEU A 124 13.14 -11.90 3.89
N THR A 125 13.68 -10.84 3.27
CA THR A 125 13.91 -10.85 1.82
C THR A 125 14.92 -11.94 1.45
N ALA A 126 16.02 -12.05 2.20
CA ALA A 126 17.06 -13.03 1.91
C ALA A 126 16.50 -14.46 1.96
N TYR A 127 15.65 -14.79 2.94
CA TYR A 127 14.98 -16.09 3.02
C TYR A 127 13.95 -16.31 1.91
N HIS A 128 13.24 -15.26 1.51
CA HIS A 128 12.31 -15.30 0.39
C HIS A 128 13.02 -15.63 -0.93
N LEU A 129 14.16 -14.97 -1.18
CA LEU A 129 14.97 -15.19 -2.36
C LEU A 129 15.74 -16.51 -2.29
N TRP A 130 16.14 -16.96 -1.12
CA TRP A 130 16.66 -18.30 -0.92
C TRP A 130 15.64 -19.37 -1.33
N LEU A 131 14.38 -19.23 -0.91
CA LEU A 131 13.31 -20.14 -1.29
C LEU A 131 13.11 -20.17 -2.81
N PHE A 132 12.98 -19.01 -3.46
CA PHE A 132 12.82 -18.96 -4.90
C PHE A 132 14.08 -19.38 -5.66
N GLY A 133 15.28 -19.10 -5.16
CA GLY A 133 16.53 -19.61 -5.71
C GLY A 133 16.60 -21.13 -5.68
N LYS A 134 16.14 -21.77 -4.59
CA LYS A 134 16.03 -23.24 -4.51
C LYS A 134 14.99 -23.77 -5.50
N LEU A 135 13.78 -23.20 -5.53
CA LEU A 135 12.73 -23.63 -6.46
C LEU A 135 13.15 -23.45 -7.93
N GLY A 136 13.81 -22.34 -8.26
CA GLY A 136 14.31 -22.08 -9.60
C GLY A 136 15.44 -23.02 -9.99
N SER A 137 16.32 -23.39 -9.06
CA SER A 137 17.40 -24.35 -9.30
C SER A 137 16.90 -25.78 -9.55
N LEU A 138 15.70 -26.13 -9.08
CA LEU A 138 15.04 -27.40 -9.43
C LEU A 138 14.54 -27.41 -10.89
N VAL A 139 14.26 -26.23 -11.47
CA VAL A 139 13.86 -26.09 -12.88
C VAL A 139 15.08 -26.01 -13.77
N ASN A 140 16.01 -25.10 -13.47
CA ASN A 140 17.27 -24.94 -14.17
C ASN A 140 18.32 -24.33 -13.23
N SER A 141 19.34 -25.13 -12.87
CA SER A 141 20.41 -24.70 -11.99
C SER A 141 21.36 -23.68 -12.62
N ASP A 142 21.42 -23.58 -13.95
CA ASP A 142 22.30 -22.64 -14.66
C ASP A 142 21.95 -21.18 -14.39
N TRP A 143 20.71 -20.88 -13.99
CA TRP A 143 20.24 -19.52 -13.70
C TRP A 143 20.88 -18.89 -12.45
N PHE A 144 21.40 -19.74 -11.55
CA PHE A 144 21.89 -19.33 -10.23
C PHE A 144 23.25 -19.95 -9.90
N LYS A 145 24.07 -20.23 -10.92
CA LYS A 145 25.45 -20.67 -10.72
C LYS A 145 26.30 -19.52 -10.20
N LEU A 146 26.93 -19.72 -9.04
CA LEU A 146 27.79 -18.73 -8.41
C LEU A 146 28.87 -18.24 -9.38
N ASP A 147 28.96 -16.93 -9.57
CA ASP A 147 29.93 -16.22 -10.42
C ASP A 147 29.82 -16.44 -11.93
N ILE A 148 29.15 -17.51 -12.37
CA ILE A 148 29.03 -17.87 -13.79
C ILE A 148 27.76 -17.27 -14.41
N SER A 149 26.67 -17.18 -13.64
CA SER A 149 25.35 -16.77 -14.13
C SER A 149 25.07 -15.27 -14.04
N ARG A 150 26.11 -14.46 -13.76
CA ARG A 150 26.01 -13.00 -13.64
C ARG A 150 25.55 -12.36 -14.95
N GLY A 151 24.49 -11.56 -14.89
CA GLY A 151 23.93 -10.84 -16.04
C GLY A 151 23.30 -11.77 -17.09
N ILE A 152 22.85 -12.97 -16.70
CA ILE A 152 22.19 -13.90 -17.62
C ILE A 152 20.85 -13.34 -18.08
N GLU A 153 20.70 -13.20 -19.40
CA GLU A 153 19.46 -12.74 -20.03
C GLU A 153 18.91 -13.86 -20.92
N ASN A 154 17.81 -14.47 -20.51
CA ASN A 154 17.06 -15.40 -21.36
C ASN A 154 15.55 -15.35 -21.05
N PRO A 155 14.68 -15.77 -21.99
CA PRO A 155 13.23 -15.72 -21.76
C PRO A 155 12.73 -16.61 -20.62
N GLN A 156 13.42 -17.71 -20.33
CA GLN A 156 12.99 -18.68 -19.32
C GLN A 156 13.19 -18.14 -17.89
N ILE A 157 14.35 -17.56 -17.60
CA ILE A 157 14.62 -16.93 -16.30
C ILE A 157 13.74 -15.70 -16.10
N LYS A 158 13.51 -14.90 -17.15
CA LYS A 158 12.52 -13.80 -17.13
C LYS A 158 11.17 -14.33 -16.69
N THR A 159 10.69 -15.39 -17.32
CA THR A 159 9.39 -16.02 -17.01
C THR A 159 9.33 -16.54 -15.57
N PHE A 160 10.36 -17.26 -15.11
CA PHE A 160 10.46 -17.75 -13.73
C PHE A 160 10.38 -16.62 -12.71
N MET A 161 11.18 -15.57 -12.94
CA MET A 161 11.24 -14.40 -12.07
C MET A 161 9.87 -13.70 -12.01
N ARG A 162 9.21 -13.47 -13.16
CA ARG A 162 7.84 -12.90 -13.19
C ARG A 162 6.85 -13.76 -12.37
N TYR A 163 6.87 -15.08 -12.53
CA TYR A 163 6.00 -15.96 -11.76
C TYR A 163 6.29 -15.93 -10.26
N SER A 164 7.56 -15.84 -9.86
CA SER A 164 7.91 -15.74 -8.44
C SER A 164 7.27 -14.50 -7.78
N SER A 165 7.24 -13.36 -8.47
CA SER A 165 6.57 -12.15 -7.99
C SER A 165 5.05 -12.34 -7.89
N ILE A 166 4.42 -12.90 -8.93
CA ILE A 166 2.97 -13.20 -8.94
C ILE A 166 2.59 -14.16 -7.81
N ILE A 167 3.34 -15.24 -7.61
CA ILE A 167 3.08 -16.23 -6.54
C ILE A 167 3.18 -15.57 -5.17
N SER A 168 4.20 -14.74 -4.97
CA SER A 168 4.41 -14.01 -3.71
C SER A 168 3.25 -13.07 -3.40
N GLU A 169 2.75 -12.38 -4.43
CA GLU A 169 1.59 -11.51 -4.31
C GLU A 169 0.29 -12.29 -4.02
N LEU A 170 0.08 -13.43 -4.68
CA LEU A 170 -1.08 -14.30 -4.47
C LEU A 170 -1.15 -14.85 -3.04
N ILE A 171 0.00 -15.15 -2.43
CA ILE A 171 0.08 -15.71 -1.08
C ILE A 171 -0.10 -14.62 -0.02
N VAL A 172 0.48 -13.43 -0.22
CA VAL A 172 0.59 -12.42 0.85
C VAL A 172 -0.35 -11.23 0.61
N TYR A 173 -0.29 -10.61 -0.56
CA TYR A 173 -0.91 -9.31 -0.79
C TYR A 173 -2.41 -9.41 -1.12
N ILE A 174 -2.80 -10.29 -2.04
CA ILE A 174 -4.20 -10.45 -2.46
C ILE A 174 -5.11 -10.87 -1.28
N PRO A 175 -4.74 -11.86 -0.44
CA PRO A 175 -5.54 -12.23 0.72
C PRO A 175 -5.68 -11.08 1.72
N ALA A 176 -4.61 -10.31 1.94
CA ALA A 176 -4.63 -9.15 2.82
C ALA A 176 -5.60 -8.07 2.31
N ILE A 177 -5.62 -7.76 1.00
CA ILE A 177 -6.59 -6.82 0.43
C ILE A 177 -8.03 -7.30 0.63
N MET A 178 -8.29 -8.57 0.29
CA MET A 178 -9.64 -9.12 0.39
C MET A 178 -10.14 -9.10 1.84
N GLN A 179 -9.28 -9.46 2.80
CA GLN A 179 -9.63 -9.48 4.22
C GLN A 179 -9.80 -8.05 4.77
N LEU A 180 -8.90 -7.12 4.47
CA LEU A 180 -9.00 -5.74 4.97
C LEU A 180 -10.23 -5.04 4.39
N THR A 181 -10.52 -5.23 3.11
CA THR A 181 -11.72 -4.65 2.47
C THR A 181 -12.99 -5.22 3.09
N SER A 182 -13.04 -6.54 3.35
CA SER A 182 -14.19 -7.15 4.02
C SER A 182 -14.38 -6.65 5.45
N LEU A 183 -13.30 -6.38 6.17
CA LEU A 183 -13.33 -5.87 7.55
C LEU A 183 -13.79 -4.41 7.59
N LEU A 184 -13.13 -3.53 6.83
CA LEU A 184 -13.46 -2.10 6.79
C LEU A 184 -14.79 -1.84 6.11
N GLY A 185 -14.97 -2.32 4.88
CA GLY A 185 -16.17 -2.08 4.08
C GLY A 185 -17.37 -2.85 4.60
N GLY A 186 -17.23 -4.15 4.81
CA GLY A 186 -18.34 -5.02 5.22
C GLY A 186 -18.72 -4.87 6.69
N GLN A 187 -17.78 -5.12 7.61
CA GLN A 187 -18.09 -5.21 9.04
C GLN A 187 -18.20 -3.84 9.72
N ARG A 188 -17.31 -2.90 9.38
CA ARG A 188 -17.27 -1.58 10.03
C ARG A 188 -18.20 -0.58 9.35
N ALA A 189 -18.11 -0.43 8.03
CA ALA A 189 -18.89 0.54 7.27
C ALA A 189 -20.24 0.02 6.73
N LYS A 190 -20.53 -1.29 6.85
CA LYS A 190 -21.78 -1.94 6.37
C LYS A 190 -22.09 -1.69 4.89
N LEU A 191 -21.05 -1.59 4.06
CA LEU A 191 -21.16 -1.40 2.62
C LEU A 191 -21.61 -2.69 1.94
N GLY A 192 -22.39 -2.55 0.86
CA GLY A 192 -22.83 -3.68 0.04
C GLY A 192 -21.64 -4.50 -0.50
N ARG A 193 -21.86 -5.79 -0.74
CA ARG A 193 -20.80 -6.70 -1.19
C ARG A 193 -20.24 -6.31 -2.57
N MET A 194 -21.10 -5.80 -3.46
CA MET A 194 -20.70 -5.29 -4.77
C MET A 194 -19.74 -4.11 -4.68
N HIS A 195 -20.01 -3.16 -3.78
CA HIS A 195 -19.10 -2.05 -3.52
C HIS A 195 -17.71 -2.55 -3.08
N GLN A 196 -17.66 -3.56 -2.21
CA GLN A 196 -16.39 -4.16 -1.78
C GLN A 196 -15.66 -4.85 -2.94
N LEU A 197 -16.37 -5.59 -3.81
CA LEU A 197 -15.79 -6.22 -5.01
C LEU A 197 -15.19 -5.20 -5.97
N VAL A 198 -15.92 -4.10 -6.24
CA VAL A 198 -15.44 -3.00 -7.09
C VAL A 198 -14.17 -2.39 -6.50
N VAL A 199 -14.14 -2.08 -5.20
CA VAL A 199 -12.94 -1.51 -4.57
C VAL A 199 -11.77 -2.49 -4.57
N ILE A 200 -12.00 -3.80 -4.35
CA ILE A 200 -10.94 -4.83 -4.48
C ILE A 200 -10.38 -4.82 -5.91
N ALA A 201 -11.24 -4.75 -6.93
CA ALA A 201 -10.81 -4.71 -8.32
C ALA A 201 -9.94 -3.47 -8.63
N LEU A 202 -10.31 -2.30 -8.10
CA LEU A 202 -9.53 -1.07 -8.26
C LEU A 202 -8.16 -1.16 -7.57
N ILE A 203 -8.11 -1.65 -6.33
CA ILE A 203 -6.84 -1.83 -5.59
C ILE A 203 -5.94 -2.84 -6.31
N LEU A 204 -6.48 -3.98 -6.74
CA LEU A 204 -5.73 -5.00 -7.48
C LEU A 204 -5.27 -4.55 -8.87
N SER A 205 -5.89 -3.49 -9.41
CA SER A 205 -5.57 -2.89 -10.70
C SER A 205 -4.75 -1.60 -10.56
N GLN A 206 -4.22 -1.28 -9.37
CA GLN A 206 -3.44 -0.07 -9.12
C GLN A 206 -2.19 -0.03 -10.02
N PRO A 207 -2.09 0.90 -11.00
CA PRO A 207 -1.02 0.86 -12.01
C PRO A 207 0.39 0.98 -11.41
N ALA A 208 0.60 1.89 -10.46
CA ALA A 208 1.92 2.12 -9.88
C ALA A 208 2.54 0.86 -9.27
N LEU A 209 1.76 0.05 -8.52
CA LEU A 209 2.29 -1.17 -7.92
C LEU A 209 2.55 -2.25 -8.98
N ILE A 210 1.63 -2.41 -9.93
CA ILE A 210 1.75 -3.42 -11.00
C ILE A 210 2.98 -3.13 -11.86
N LEU A 211 3.19 -1.88 -12.27
CA LEU A 211 4.31 -1.49 -13.12
C LEU A 211 5.65 -1.68 -12.43
N ILE A 212 5.74 -1.40 -11.13
CA ILE A 212 6.99 -1.57 -10.39
C ILE A 212 7.27 -3.04 -10.07
N ASP A 213 6.29 -3.81 -9.59
CA ASP A 213 6.53 -5.20 -9.22
C ASP A 213 6.64 -6.14 -10.44
N HIS A 214 5.81 -5.91 -11.48
CA HIS A 214 5.68 -6.83 -12.63
C HIS A 214 6.25 -6.28 -13.93
N GLY A 215 6.58 -4.99 -14.01
CA GLY A 215 7.33 -4.38 -15.12
C GLY A 215 8.80 -4.18 -14.74
N HIS A 216 9.09 -3.20 -13.88
CA HIS A 216 10.44 -2.87 -13.40
C HIS A 216 11.12 -4.06 -12.70
N PHE A 217 10.33 -4.89 -12.01
CA PHE A 217 10.70 -6.09 -11.25
C PHE A 217 11.17 -5.84 -9.81
N GLN A 218 10.22 -5.90 -8.88
CA GLN A 218 10.43 -5.76 -7.44
C GLN A 218 9.43 -6.61 -6.65
N TYR A 219 9.73 -6.90 -5.38
CA TYR A 219 8.83 -7.62 -4.46
C TYR A 219 8.20 -6.67 -3.43
N ASN A 220 7.58 -5.55 -3.83
CA ASN A 220 7.00 -4.62 -2.85
C ASN A 220 5.67 -5.13 -2.28
N SER A 221 4.89 -5.86 -3.07
CA SER A 221 3.62 -6.46 -2.68
C SER A 221 3.71 -7.32 -1.42
N VAL A 222 4.80 -8.05 -1.21
CA VAL A 222 5.01 -8.86 0.01
C VAL A 222 5.11 -7.97 1.25
N MET A 223 5.98 -6.96 1.23
CA MET A 223 6.12 -6.00 2.33
C MET A 223 4.80 -5.29 2.62
N LEU A 224 4.12 -4.83 1.55
CA LEU A 224 2.83 -4.15 1.67
C LEU A 224 1.74 -5.08 2.21
N GLY A 225 1.68 -6.33 1.77
CA GLY A 225 0.71 -7.33 2.26
C GLY A 225 0.91 -7.68 3.73
N LEU A 226 2.16 -7.84 4.18
CA LEU A 226 2.49 -8.01 5.61
C LEU A 226 2.05 -6.81 6.44
N PHE A 227 2.24 -5.58 5.93
CA PHE A 227 1.71 -4.38 6.57
C PHE A 227 0.18 -4.41 6.66
N LEU A 228 -0.52 -4.80 5.58
CA LEU A 228 -1.98 -4.88 5.58
C LEU A 228 -2.51 -5.93 6.59
N PHE A 229 -1.83 -7.07 6.75
CA PHE A 229 -2.15 -8.03 7.83
C PHE A 229 -1.99 -7.41 9.22
N SER A 230 -0.96 -6.58 9.43
CA SER A 230 -0.84 -5.83 10.68
C SER A 230 -2.06 -4.91 10.91
N VAL A 231 -2.48 -4.14 9.91
CA VAL A 231 -3.66 -3.27 9.99
C VAL A 231 -4.93 -4.08 10.30
N ILE A 232 -5.10 -5.25 9.70
CA ILE A 232 -6.23 -6.16 9.97
C ILE A 232 -6.26 -6.56 11.45
N ASP A 233 -5.14 -6.98 12.02
CA ASP A 233 -5.09 -7.40 13.42
C ASP A 233 -5.20 -6.23 14.41
N LEU A 234 -4.70 -5.04 14.05
CA LEU A 234 -4.95 -3.80 14.80
C LEU A 234 -6.45 -3.47 14.87
N LEU A 235 -7.17 -3.68 13.76
CA LEU A 235 -8.62 -3.46 13.70
C LEU A 235 -9.42 -4.54 14.44
N LYS A 236 -8.89 -5.76 14.54
CA LYS A 236 -9.46 -6.83 15.37
C LYS A 236 -9.11 -6.67 16.86
N GLY A 237 -8.14 -5.84 17.20
CA GLY A 237 -7.65 -5.62 18.56
C GLY A 237 -6.57 -6.62 19.00
N ASN A 238 -6.03 -7.44 18.10
CA ASN A 238 -4.94 -8.36 18.36
C ASN A 238 -3.59 -7.65 18.20
N LEU A 239 -3.14 -6.97 19.26
CA LEU A 239 -1.92 -6.16 19.22
C LEU A 239 -0.64 -6.99 19.07
N VAL A 240 -0.64 -8.23 19.55
CA VAL A 240 0.52 -9.14 19.47
C VAL A 240 0.77 -9.55 18.03
N LEU A 241 -0.24 -10.15 17.37
CA LEU A 241 -0.10 -10.60 15.99
C LEU A 241 0.09 -9.42 15.02
N ALA A 242 -0.56 -8.29 15.28
CA ALA A 242 -0.30 -7.05 14.54
C ALA A 242 1.17 -6.62 14.60
N SER A 243 1.81 -6.76 15.77
CA SER A 243 3.22 -6.42 15.95
C SER A 243 4.14 -7.40 15.21
N VAL A 244 3.82 -8.71 15.21
CA VAL A 244 4.55 -9.71 14.41
C VAL A 244 4.48 -9.37 12.93
N TRP A 245 3.27 -9.15 12.39
CA TRP A 245 3.11 -8.80 10.97
C TRP A 245 3.83 -7.51 10.57
N PHE A 246 3.75 -6.49 11.43
CA PHE A 246 4.43 -5.22 11.17
C PHE A 246 5.94 -5.38 11.15
N MET A 247 6.51 -6.09 12.13
CA MET A 247 7.95 -6.34 12.16
C MET A 247 8.39 -7.22 10.99
N SER A 248 7.59 -8.21 10.59
CA SER A 248 7.86 -8.97 9.36
C SER A 248 7.85 -8.09 8.11
N SER A 249 6.96 -7.09 8.03
CA SER A 249 6.96 -6.11 6.92
C SER A 249 8.26 -5.30 6.89
N VAL A 250 8.71 -4.80 8.04
CA VAL A 250 9.99 -4.07 8.19
C VAL A 250 11.20 -4.94 7.87
N LEU A 251 11.19 -6.19 8.32
CA LEU A 251 12.25 -7.17 8.08
C LEU A 251 12.21 -7.79 6.67
N PHE A 252 11.17 -7.50 5.89
CA PHE A 252 11.15 -7.79 4.46
C PHE A 252 11.74 -6.61 3.68
N LYS A 253 11.24 -5.38 3.90
CA LYS A 253 11.82 -4.15 3.35
C LYS A 253 11.74 -3.04 4.40
N GLN A 254 12.89 -2.43 4.70
CA GLN A 254 13.04 -1.39 5.71
C GLN A 254 12.17 -0.15 5.47
N MET A 255 11.71 0.07 4.23
CA MET A 255 10.81 1.17 3.87
C MET A 255 9.46 1.12 4.60
N ALA A 256 9.05 -0.04 5.12
CA ALA A 256 7.85 -0.14 5.98
C ALA A 256 7.97 0.66 7.30
N LEU A 257 9.17 1.14 7.66
CA LEU A 257 9.38 2.06 8.78
C LEU A 257 8.61 3.38 8.63
N TYR A 258 8.17 3.74 7.43
CA TYR A 258 7.31 4.92 7.22
C TYR A 258 6.00 4.83 8.00
N TYR A 259 5.54 3.62 8.34
CA TYR A 259 4.34 3.42 9.16
C TYR A 259 4.63 3.38 10.66
N SER A 260 5.91 3.29 11.06
CA SER A 260 6.32 2.96 12.43
C SER A 260 5.86 3.97 13.49
N PRO A 261 5.89 5.31 13.29
CA PRO A 261 5.41 6.22 14.30
C PRO A 261 3.90 6.06 14.51
N PHE A 262 3.13 5.92 13.44
CA PHE A 262 1.68 5.82 13.55
C PHE A 262 1.23 4.55 14.26
N ILE A 263 1.78 3.39 13.89
CA ILE A 263 1.45 2.13 14.58
C ILE A 263 1.85 2.18 16.06
N PHE A 264 3.00 2.79 16.39
CA PHE A 264 3.42 2.97 17.78
C PHE A 264 2.39 3.78 18.57
N PHE A 265 2.00 4.98 18.09
CA PHE A 265 1.01 5.81 18.75
C PHE A 265 -0.38 5.16 18.78
N TYR A 266 -0.76 4.41 17.76
CA TYR A 266 -2.02 3.67 17.73
C TYR A 266 -2.05 2.55 18.78
N ILE A 267 -1.00 1.72 18.86
CA ILE A 267 -0.88 0.67 19.88
C ILE A 267 -0.84 1.30 21.27
N LEU A 268 -0.06 2.36 21.46
CA LEU A 268 0.04 3.11 22.72
C LEU A 268 -1.34 3.60 23.16
N ALA A 269 -2.15 4.15 22.25
CA ALA A 269 -3.52 4.56 22.56
C ALA A 269 -4.40 3.40 23.03
N LYS A 270 -4.21 2.19 22.48
CA LYS A 270 -4.95 0.98 22.86
C LYS A 270 -4.52 0.38 24.20
N LEU A 271 -3.44 0.87 24.81
CA LEU A 271 -3.05 0.52 26.17
C LEU A 271 -3.89 1.26 27.23
N PHE A 272 -4.63 2.30 26.81
CA PHE A 272 -5.57 3.02 27.65
C PHE A 272 -7.01 2.57 27.36
N THR A 273 -7.86 2.62 28.38
CA THR A 273 -9.30 2.43 28.25
C THR A 273 -9.99 3.79 28.33
N PRO A 274 -10.66 4.27 27.26
CA PRO A 274 -11.32 5.58 27.28
C PRO A 274 -12.35 5.71 28.41
N LYS A 275 -12.23 6.77 29.23
CA LYS A 275 -13.16 7.14 30.30
C LYS A 275 -13.64 8.58 30.14
N LYS A 276 -14.59 9.01 30.97
CA LYS A 276 -15.19 10.36 30.91
C LYS A 276 -14.18 11.50 31.11
N SER A 277 -13.13 11.29 31.92
CA SER A 277 -12.06 12.27 32.17
C SER A 277 -10.73 11.74 31.66
N LEU A 278 -9.85 12.66 31.22
CA LEU A 278 -8.52 12.31 30.76
C LEU A 278 -7.67 11.72 31.89
N TYR A 279 -7.78 12.28 33.10
CA TYR A 279 -7.05 11.77 34.27
C TYR A 279 -7.41 10.31 34.58
N THR A 280 -8.71 9.99 34.57
CA THR A 280 -9.17 8.62 34.82
C THR A 280 -8.83 7.68 33.68
N THR A 281 -8.71 8.18 32.44
CA THR A 281 -8.23 7.40 31.29
C THR A 281 -6.75 7.07 31.45
N ILE A 282 -5.89 8.03 31.81
CA ILE A 282 -4.45 7.83 32.00
C ILE A 282 -4.20 6.79 33.10
N ALA A 283 -4.99 6.81 34.18
CA ALA A 283 -4.90 5.82 35.25
C ALA A 283 -5.22 4.38 34.80
N THR A 284 -5.86 4.17 33.65
CA THR A 284 -6.16 2.81 33.12
C THR A 284 -5.02 2.18 32.32
N PHE A 285 -3.84 2.80 32.31
CA PHE A 285 -2.70 2.34 31.54
C PHE A 285 -2.33 0.88 31.84
N ASN A 286 -2.31 0.05 30.79
CA ASN A 286 -2.00 -1.36 30.92
C ASN A 286 -0.52 -1.65 30.64
N LEU A 287 0.31 -1.62 31.69
CA LEU A 287 1.75 -1.92 31.61
C LEU A 287 2.03 -3.35 31.13
N GLY A 288 1.22 -4.34 31.54
CA GLY A 288 1.39 -5.74 31.13
C GLY A 288 1.25 -5.91 29.61
N LYS A 289 0.28 -5.23 28.98
CA LYS A 289 0.13 -5.20 27.52
C LYS A 289 1.29 -4.48 26.83
N LEU A 290 1.85 -3.42 27.42
CA LEU A 290 3.05 -2.76 26.88
C LEU A 290 4.22 -3.75 26.82
N ILE A 291 4.50 -4.43 27.95
CA ILE A 291 5.59 -5.41 28.04
C ILE A 291 5.37 -6.54 27.04
N LEU A 292 4.14 -7.06 26.94
CA LEU A 292 3.80 -8.13 26.00
C LEU A 292 4.05 -7.72 24.53
N VAL A 293 3.58 -6.54 24.12
CA VAL A 293 3.79 -6.03 22.75
C VAL A 293 5.27 -5.75 22.51
N GLY A 294 5.97 -5.11 23.45
CA GLY A 294 7.41 -4.85 23.36
C GLY A 294 8.24 -6.14 23.23
N ALA A 295 7.96 -7.14 24.07
CA ALA A 295 8.60 -8.45 24.00
C ALA A 295 8.31 -9.17 22.68
N THR A 296 7.09 -9.05 22.14
CA THR A 296 6.72 -9.63 20.84
C THR A 296 7.55 -9.04 19.70
N VAL A 297 7.74 -7.71 19.69
CA VAL A 297 8.58 -7.02 18.69
C VAL A 297 10.02 -7.52 18.75
N VAL A 298 10.61 -7.55 19.95
CA VAL A 298 11.99 -8.01 20.16
C VAL A 298 12.13 -9.49 19.75
N LEU A 299 11.21 -10.34 20.17
CA LEU A 299 11.22 -11.77 19.83
C LEU A 299 11.13 -11.99 18.32
N THR A 300 10.29 -11.23 17.61
CA THR A 300 10.16 -11.34 16.15
C THR A 300 11.48 -11.01 15.45
N ILE A 301 12.20 -9.96 15.90
CA ILE A 301 13.52 -9.61 15.37
C ILE A 301 14.53 -10.71 15.68
N ILE A 302 14.58 -11.20 16.92
CA ILE A 302 15.49 -12.27 17.34
C ILE A 302 15.27 -13.51 16.49
N VAL A 303 14.01 -13.94 16.31
CA VAL A 303 13.66 -15.11 15.49
C VAL A 303 14.14 -14.92 14.05
N ALA A 304 13.88 -13.76 13.43
CA ALA A 304 14.30 -13.50 12.06
C ALA A 304 15.83 -13.49 11.88
N VAL A 305 16.58 -12.98 12.86
CA VAL A 305 18.05 -12.89 12.81
C VAL A 305 18.73 -14.15 13.36
N SER A 306 18.00 -15.01 14.07
CA SER A 306 18.54 -16.21 14.74
C SER A 306 19.37 -17.13 13.84
N PRO A 307 19.03 -17.40 12.56
CA PRO A 307 19.89 -18.21 11.70
C PRO A 307 21.30 -17.62 11.51
N PHE A 308 21.42 -16.28 11.45
CA PHE A 308 22.71 -15.61 11.33
C PHE A 308 23.52 -15.67 12.63
N ILE A 309 22.84 -15.57 13.78
CA ILE A 309 23.47 -15.69 15.10
C ILE A 309 24.00 -17.11 15.30
N LEU A 310 23.19 -18.12 15.00
CA LEU A 310 23.54 -19.54 15.16
C LEU A 310 24.61 -20.01 14.16
N ALA A 311 24.70 -19.37 12.99
CA ALA A 311 25.75 -19.66 12.01
C ALA A 311 27.12 -19.05 12.37
N SER A 312 27.16 -18.12 13.33
CA SER A 312 28.39 -17.46 13.78
C SER A 312 29.01 -18.25 14.93
N SER A 313 30.34 -18.42 14.94
CA SER A 313 31.03 -19.27 15.92
C SER A 313 31.49 -18.49 17.15
N THR A 314 31.74 -17.18 16.99
CA THR A 314 32.24 -16.31 18.07
C THR A 314 31.28 -15.13 18.31
N TYR A 315 31.24 -14.63 19.54
CA TYR A 315 30.45 -13.44 19.90
C TYR A 315 30.83 -12.20 19.04
N SER A 316 32.10 -12.01 18.72
CA SER A 316 32.56 -10.93 17.83
C SER A 316 31.96 -11.02 16.43
N GLU A 317 31.90 -12.23 15.86
CA GLU A 317 31.30 -12.47 14.54
C GLU A 317 29.81 -12.15 14.53
N VAL A 318 29.09 -12.47 15.61
CA VAL A 318 27.67 -12.11 15.76
C VAL A 318 27.50 -10.59 15.72
N LEU A 319 28.34 -9.85 16.44
CA LEU A 319 28.29 -8.38 16.44
C LEU A 319 28.59 -7.81 15.07
N ASP A 320 29.62 -8.32 14.39
CA ASP A 320 30.00 -7.88 13.04
C ASP A 320 28.91 -8.19 12.02
N MET A 321 28.27 -9.37 12.12
CA MET A 321 27.15 -9.78 11.28
C MET A 321 25.94 -8.83 11.43
N VAL A 322 25.50 -8.60 12.68
CA VAL A 322 24.36 -7.71 12.96
C VAL A 322 24.68 -6.29 12.51
N LYS A 323 25.90 -5.80 12.78
CA LYS A 323 26.36 -4.49 12.33
C LYS A 323 26.35 -4.39 10.80
N GLN A 324 26.83 -5.41 10.10
CA GLN A 324 26.86 -5.43 8.64
C GLN A 324 25.44 -5.41 8.05
N ILE A 325 24.52 -6.23 8.58
CA ILE A 325 23.11 -6.23 8.17
C ILE A 325 22.52 -4.82 8.32
N LEU A 326 22.76 -4.15 9.45
CA LEU A 326 22.24 -2.81 9.70
C LEU A 326 22.83 -1.76 8.73
N ILE A 327 24.13 -1.80 8.45
CA ILE A 327 24.78 -0.88 7.51
C ILE A 327 24.26 -1.08 6.09
N ARG A 328 24.02 -2.34 5.66
CA ARG A 328 23.45 -2.63 4.34
C ARG A 328 22.00 -2.17 4.22
N MET A 329 21.19 -2.37 5.28
CA MET A 329 19.81 -1.90 5.31
C MET A 329 19.70 -0.37 5.29
N PHE A 330 20.62 0.33 5.96
CA PHE A 330 20.63 1.79 6.08
C PHE A 330 21.97 2.36 5.61
N PRO A 331 22.15 2.59 4.29
CA PRO A 331 23.40 3.11 3.75
C PRO A 331 23.52 4.63 4.02
N PHE A 332 23.94 4.98 5.23
CA PHE A 332 24.04 6.38 5.71
C PHE A 332 25.04 7.26 4.94
N GLU A 333 25.86 6.68 4.06
CA GLU A 333 26.87 7.38 3.28
C GLU A 333 26.32 8.06 2.02
N ARG A 334 25.09 7.73 1.60
CA ARG A 334 24.47 8.34 0.42
C ARG A 334 24.04 9.78 0.66
N GLY A 335 24.18 10.62 -0.35
CA GLY A 335 23.78 12.03 -0.37
C GLY A 335 22.28 12.25 -0.56
N LEU A 336 21.76 13.39 -0.08
CA LEU A 336 20.34 13.79 -0.16
C LEU A 336 19.80 13.92 -1.59
N PHE A 337 20.67 14.24 -2.55
CA PHE A 337 20.29 14.63 -3.91
C PHE A 337 20.82 13.66 -4.98
N GLU A 338 21.17 12.44 -4.60
CA GLU A 338 21.62 11.40 -5.55
C GLU A 338 20.50 11.00 -6.51
N ASP A 339 19.27 10.86 -6.00
CA ASP A 339 18.10 10.51 -6.79
C ASP A 339 17.16 11.72 -6.98
N LYS A 340 16.53 11.80 -8.15
CA LYS A 340 15.56 12.84 -8.46
C LYS A 340 14.17 12.38 -8.06
N VAL A 341 13.73 12.79 -6.88
CA VAL A 341 12.46 12.35 -6.30
C VAL A 341 11.49 13.51 -6.13
N ALA A 342 10.19 13.25 -6.22
CA ALA A 342 9.11 14.20 -5.94
C ALA A 342 8.96 14.51 -4.44
N ASN A 343 10.06 14.90 -3.77
CA ASN A 343 10.09 15.29 -2.37
C ASN A 343 10.41 16.79 -2.21
N PHE A 344 10.28 17.27 -0.97
CA PHE A 344 10.52 18.68 -0.63
C PHE A 344 11.94 19.09 -1.02
N TRP A 345 12.93 18.29 -0.64
CA TRP A 345 14.34 18.61 -0.83
C TRP A 345 14.70 18.77 -2.31
N CYS A 346 14.40 17.79 -3.16
CA CYS A 346 14.75 17.82 -4.58
C CYS A 346 14.11 19.03 -5.27
N THR A 347 12.84 19.31 -4.96
CA THR A 347 12.09 20.40 -5.60
C THR A 347 12.58 21.78 -5.15
N SER A 348 12.73 22.01 -3.84
CA SER A 348 13.17 23.32 -3.32
C SER A 348 14.67 23.57 -3.55
N ASN A 349 15.48 22.51 -3.74
CA ASN A 349 16.89 22.63 -4.11
C ASN A 349 17.11 23.31 -5.47
N LEU A 350 16.09 23.34 -6.34
CA LEU A 350 16.16 24.09 -7.60
C LEU A 350 16.37 25.59 -7.37
N VAL A 351 15.83 26.12 -6.27
CA VAL A 351 15.90 27.54 -5.91
C VAL A 351 16.95 27.78 -4.83
N VAL A 352 16.90 27.00 -3.74
CA VAL A 352 17.71 27.25 -2.53
C VAL A 352 19.15 26.74 -2.68
N LYS A 353 19.38 25.68 -3.48
CA LYS A 353 20.70 25.05 -3.65
C LYS A 353 21.36 24.68 -2.31
N TYR A 354 20.68 23.88 -1.50
CA TYR A 354 21.08 23.51 -0.13
C TYR A 354 22.51 23.00 0.00
N ASN A 355 23.00 22.26 -1.01
CA ASN A 355 24.38 21.75 -1.05
C ASN A 355 25.46 22.84 -1.00
N LYS A 356 25.13 24.09 -1.34
CA LYS A 356 26.05 25.24 -1.26
C LYS A 356 26.00 25.95 0.09
N ILE A 357 24.97 25.70 0.89
CA ILE A 357 24.69 26.43 2.13
C ILE A 357 24.95 25.55 3.36
N PHE A 358 24.65 24.26 3.28
CA PHE A 358 24.70 23.33 4.40
C PHE A 358 25.61 22.13 4.10
N THR A 359 26.23 21.61 5.15
CA THR A 359 26.96 20.33 5.07
C THR A 359 25.96 19.16 5.03
N ASN A 360 26.42 17.99 4.55
CA ASN A 360 25.59 16.78 4.51
C ASN A 360 25.06 16.39 5.90
N ASP A 361 25.88 16.52 6.96
CA ASP A 361 25.46 16.26 8.34
C ASP A 361 24.35 17.22 8.82
N GLN A 362 24.47 18.52 8.49
CA GLN A 362 23.43 19.50 8.79
C GLN A 362 22.13 19.18 8.05
N LEU A 363 22.21 18.76 6.78
CA LEU A 363 21.04 18.36 5.99
C LEU A 363 20.37 17.10 6.54
N LYS A 364 21.14 16.13 7.03
CA LYS A 364 20.61 14.94 7.74
C LYS A 364 19.80 15.35 8.98
N LYS A 365 20.34 16.25 9.80
CA LYS A 365 19.65 16.76 11.01
C LYS A 365 18.40 17.58 10.66
N LEU A 366 18.49 18.44 9.64
CA LEU A 366 17.38 19.28 9.21
C LEU A 366 16.23 18.45 8.62
N SER A 367 16.55 17.49 7.75
CA SER A 367 15.56 16.56 7.19
C SER A 367 14.91 15.68 8.24
N LEU A 368 15.67 15.21 9.24
CA LEU A 368 15.09 14.52 10.40
C LEU A 368 14.09 15.43 11.13
N ALA A 369 14.44 16.69 11.40
CA ALA A 369 13.53 17.63 12.06
C ALA A 369 12.25 17.87 11.27
N PHE A 370 12.35 18.09 9.95
CA PHE A 370 11.18 18.27 9.07
C PHE A 370 10.31 17.01 8.98
N THR A 371 10.96 15.85 8.89
CA THR A 371 10.27 14.55 8.90
C THR A 371 9.47 14.40 10.19
N LEU A 372 10.11 14.59 11.35
CA LEU A 372 9.45 14.51 12.66
C LEU A 372 8.29 15.50 12.78
N ALA A 373 8.50 16.75 12.36
CA ALA A 373 7.46 17.78 12.35
C ALA A 373 6.25 17.40 11.46
N SER A 374 6.47 16.67 10.37
CA SER A 374 5.40 16.20 9.49
C SER A 374 4.66 14.95 10.00
N VAL A 375 5.35 14.04 10.68
CA VAL A 375 4.77 12.74 11.08
C VAL A 375 4.09 12.79 12.45
N PHE A 376 4.52 13.65 13.36
CA PHE A 376 3.93 13.75 14.70
C PHE A 376 2.48 14.26 14.70
N PRO A 377 2.09 15.29 13.93
CA PRO A 377 0.72 15.80 13.94
C PRO A 377 -0.36 14.72 13.71
N PRO A 378 -0.33 13.91 12.63
CA PRO A 378 -1.34 12.87 12.43
C PRO A 378 -1.30 11.79 13.53
N CYS A 379 -0.12 11.44 14.03
CA CYS A 379 0.03 10.46 15.13
C CYS A 379 -0.60 10.94 16.44
N LEU A 380 -0.30 12.17 16.85
CA LEU A 380 -0.82 12.77 18.08
C LEU A 380 -2.32 13.01 17.98
N MET A 381 -2.81 13.52 16.84
CA MET A 381 -4.25 13.69 16.61
C MET A 381 -5.00 12.37 16.76
N ALA A 382 -4.49 11.29 16.15
CA ALA A 382 -5.10 9.97 16.26
C ALA A 382 -5.02 9.42 17.69
N PHE A 383 -3.85 9.53 18.34
CA PHE A 383 -3.63 9.12 19.73
C PHE A 383 -4.65 9.77 20.68
N PHE A 384 -4.75 11.10 20.66
CA PHE A 384 -5.65 11.83 21.53
C PHE A 384 -7.13 11.52 21.27
N LYS A 385 -7.50 11.27 20.01
CA LYS A 385 -8.87 10.85 19.66
C LYS A 385 -9.21 9.47 20.18
N LEU A 386 -8.28 8.52 20.04
CA LEU A 386 -8.45 7.15 20.50
C LEU A 386 -8.54 7.03 22.03
N ILE A 387 -7.80 7.84 22.78
CA ILE A 387 -7.88 7.81 24.26
C ILE A 387 -9.12 8.56 24.78
N LYS A 388 -9.60 9.60 24.08
CA LYS A 388 -10.75 10.41 24.55
C LYS A 388 -12.10 9.84 24.14
N ARG A 389 -12.18 9.10 23.02
CA ARG A 389 -13.44 8.64 22.43
C ARG A 389 -13.49 7.12 22.39
N THR A 390 -14.61 6.54 22.84
CA THR A 390 -14.84 5.09 22.78
C THR A 390 -15.16 4.60 21.36
N ASN A 391 -15.89 5.40 20.57
CA ASN A 391 -16.32 5.06 19.22
C ASN A 391 -15.65 5.96 18.18
N VAL A 392 -14.39 5.66 17.87
CA VAL A 392 -13.67 6.32 16.78
C VAL A 392 -13.93 5.60 15.47
N HIS A 393 -14.15 6.37 14.40
CA HIS A 393 -14.40 5.83 13.08
C HIS A 393 -13.23 4.95 12.61
N SER A 394 -13.51 3.74 12.11
CA SER A 394 -12.46 2.78 11.75
C SER A 394 -11.56 3.25 10.60
N THR A 395 -11.98 4.25 9.84
CA THR A 395 -11.21 4.89 8.77
C THR A 395 -10.07 5.76 9.28
N LEU A 396 -10.08 6.20 10.56
CA LEU A 396 -9.00 7.00 11.13
C LEU A 396 -7.63 6.30 10.99
N ILE A 397 -7.61 4.97 11.14
CA ILE A 397 -6.37 4.19 11.02
C ILE A 397 -5.76 4.33 9.63
N ILE A 398 -6.60 4.33 8.58
CA ILE A 398 -6.17 4.41 7.19
C ILE A 398 -5.69 5.82 6.85
N TYR A 399 -6.45 6.85 7.25
CA TYR A 399 -6.03 8.24 7.11
C TYR A 399 -4.72 8.53 7.84
N GLY A 400 -4.56 8.01 9.06
CA GLY A 400 -3.37 8.20 9.87
C GLY A 400 -2.12 7.52 9.29
N PHE A 401 -2.22 6.24 8.89
CA PHE A 401 -1.13 5.57 8.18
C PHE A 401 -0.75 6.29 6.88
N SER A 402 -1.74 6.72 6.10
CA SER A 402 -1.53 7.47 4.86
C SER A 402 -0.81 8.79 5.13
N ALA A 403 -1.29 9.59 6.08
CA ALA A 403 -0.72 10.90 6.40
C ALA A 403 0.73 10.77 6.90
N THR A 404 1.00 9.83 7.80
CA THR A 404 2.34 9.58 8.31
C THR A 404 3.29 9.12 7.21
N ALA A 405 2.88 8.19 6.36
CA ALA A 405 3.72 7.71 5.26
C ALA A 405 4.00 8.80 4.21
N TRP A 406 3.01 9.64 3.88
CA TRP A 406 3.22 10.80 2.98
C TRP A 406 4.16 11.84 3.62
N GLY A 407 4.07 12.07 4.93
CA GLY A 407 5.02 12.92 5.66
C GLY A 407 6.47 12.43 5.54
N PHE A 408 6.70 11.12 5.71
CA PHE A 408 8.02 10.53 5.43
C PHE A 408 8.45 10.73 3.98
N PHE A 409 7.62 10.37 3.01
CA PHE A 409 7.98 10.49 1.60
C PHE A 409 8.36 11.93 1.19
N LEU A 410 7.67 12.94 1.73
CA LEU A 410 7.90 14.34 1.38
C LEU A 410 9.17 14.92 2.02
N PHE A 411 9.53 14.51 3.24
CA PHE A 411 10.55 15.20 4.04
C PHE A 411 11.74 14.35 4.50
N LEU A 412 11.71 13.03 4.29
CA LEU A 412 12.82 12.16 4.67
C LEU A 412 14.08 12.45 3.84
N PHE A 413 15.24 12.26 4.46
CA PHE A 413 16.55 12.46 3.83
C PHE A 413 16.77 11.54 2.63
N GLN A 414 16.40 10.27 2.74
CA GLN A 414 16.63 9.30 1.69
C GLN A 414 15.29 8.70 1.25
N VAL A 415 14.90 9.03 0.04
CA VAL A 415 13.66 8.60 -0.62
C VAL A 415 14.03 8.20 -2.03
N HIS A 416 13.36 7.20 -2.58
CA HIS A 416 13.51 6.76 -3.97
C HIS A 416 12.19 6.98 -4.70
N GLU A 417 12.17 7.12 -6.03
CA GLU A 417 10.90 7.36 -6.74
C GLU A 417 9.87 6.25 -6.45
N LYS A 418 10.34 5.01 -6.36
CA LYS A 418 9.54 3.80 -6.07
C LYS A 418 8.91 3.78 -4.68
N SER A 419 9.45 4.52 -3.70
CA SER A 419 8.90 4.49 -2.34
C SER A 419 7.55 5.20 -2.22
N VAL A 420 7.08 5.89 -3.28
CA VAL A 420 5.72 6.44 -3.39
C VAL A 420 4.64 5.36 -3.20
N LEU A 421 4.96 4.09 -3.46
CA LEU A 421 4.05 2.96 -3.23
C LEU A 421 3.66 2.80 -1.76
N VAL A 422 4.57 3.14 -0.84
CA VAL A 422 4.37 2.99 0.61
C VAL A 422 3.22 3.88 1.09
N PRO A 423 3.20 5.20 0.87
CA PRO A 423 2.05 6.02 1.23
C PRO A 423 0.81 5.77 0.36
N LEU A 424 0.99 5.29 -0.88
CA LEU A 424 -0.12 5.11 -1.82
C LEU A 424 -1.07 3.99 -1.39
N ILE A 425 -0.56 2.84 -0.95
CA ILE A 425 -1.38 1.67 -0.60
C ILE A 425 -2.45 1.95 0.47
N PRO A 426 -2.11 2.49 1.67
CA PRO A 426 -3.14 2.86 2.63
C PRO A 426 -4.07 3.95 2.05
N SER A 427 -3.56 4.88 1.23
CA SER A 427 -4.40 5.89 0.59
C SER A 427 -5.44 5.28 -0.35
N THR A 428 -5.10 4.22 -1.10
CA THR A 428 -6.02 3.52 -2.02
C THR A 428 -7.17 2.83 -1.27
N PHE A 429 -6.96 2.37 -0.02
CA PHE A 429 -8.06 1.83 0.79
C PHE A 429 -9.13 2.86 1.17
N LEU A 430 -8.85 4.16 1.01
CA LEU A 430 -9.86 5.20 1.21
C LEU A 430 -10.96 5.17 0.11
N LEU A 431 -10.76 4.43 -0.99
CA LEU A 431 -11.80 4.18 -2.01
C LEU A 431 -13.04 3.46 -1.46
N LEU A 432 -12.96 2.89 -0.26
CA LEU A 432 -14.10 2.38 0.50
C LEU A 432 -15.09 3.47 0.96
N THR A 433 -14.79 4.74 0.73
CA THR A 433 -15.73 5.83 0.99
C THR A 433 -16.92 5.77 0.03
N SER A 434 -18.09 6.20 0.51
CA SER A 434 -19.27 6.39 -0.35
C SER A 434 -19.31 7.80 -0.97
N ASP A 435 -18.39 8.68 -0.59
CA ASP A 435 -18.31 10.05 -1.09
C ASP A 435 -17.57 10.10 -2.42
N LYS A 436 -18.27 10.55 -3.47
CA LYS A 436 -17.74 10.71 -4.83
C LYS A 436 -16.53 11.66 -4.86
N ASP A 437 -16.57 12.75 -4.09
CA ASP A 437 -15.51 13.74 -4.11
C ASP A 437 -14.21 13.18 -3.52
N ASP A 438 -14.32 12.35 -2.48
CA ASP A 438 -13.16 11.66 -1.90
C ASP A 438 -12.60 10.64 -2.88
N ILE A 439 -13.45 9.86 -3.56
CA ILE A 439 -13.01 8.93 -4.63
C ILE A 439 -12.21 9.66 -5.70
N ALA A 440 -12.68 10.84 -6.15
CA ALA A 440 -11.98 11.63 -7.16
C ALA A 440 -10.58 12.07 -6.70
N ILE A 441 -10.44 12.52 -5.45
CA ILE A 441 -9.13 12.90 -4.87
C ILE A 441 -8.21 11.67 -4.77
N ILE A 442 -8.74 10.52 -4.35
CA ILE A 442 -7.94 9.30 -4.18
C ILE A 442 -7.50 8.73 -5.55
N GLN A 443 -8.36 8.77 -6.55
CA GLN A 443 -7.94 8.36 -7.89
C GLN A 443 -6.95 9.36 -8.49
N TRP A 444 -7.15 10.66 -8.27
CA TRP A 444 -6.21 11.70 -8.67
C TRP A 444 -4.81 11.42 -8.13
N ILE A 445 -4.66 11.15 -6.83
CA ILE A 445 -3.33 10.85 -6.29
C ILE A 445 -2.73 9.55 -6.85
N ASN A 446 -3.56 8.52 -7.14
CA ASN A 446 -3.11 7.30 -7.81
C ASN A 446 -2.57 7.57 -9.22
N ASN A 447 -3.23 8.43 -9.98
CA ASN A 447 -2.77 8.86 -11.30
C ASN A 447 -1.46 9.65 -11.20
N ILE A 448 -1.36 10.61 -10.27
CA ILE A 448 -0.14 11.42 -10.09
C ILE A 448 1.03 10.57 -9.59
N ALA A 449 0.80 9.60 -8.70
CA ALA A 449 1.84 8.67 -8.25
C ALA A 449 2.32 7.73 -9.36
N THR A 450 1.43 7.34 -10.28
CA THR A 450 1.84 6.60 -11.48
C THR A 450 2.64 7.50 -12.42
N PHE A 451 2.21 8.76 -12.60
CA PHE A 451 2.93 9.76 -13.38
C PHE A 451 4.33 10.07 -12.83
N SER A 452 4.52 10.13 -11.51
CA SER A 452 5.85 10.37 -10.93
C SER A 452 6.86 9.27 -11.22
N LEU A 453 6.38 8.08 -11.62
CA LEU A 453 7.22 6.94 -11.98
C LEU A 453 7.54 6.90 -13.49
N PHE A 454 6.95 7.78 -14.29
CA PHE A 454 7.12 7.76 -15.75
C PHE A 454 8.59 7.82 -16.21
N PRO A 455 9.46 8.69 -15.68
CA PRO A 455 10.86 8.73 -16.12
C PRO A 455 11.59 7.39 -15.93
N LEU A 456 11.33 6.72 -14.79
CA LEU A 456 11.87 5.40 -14.49
C LEU A 456 11.35 4.35 -15.50
N LEU A 457 10.02 4.31 -15.67
CA LEU A 457 9.38 3.34 -16.57
C LEU A 457 9.77 3.55 -18.04
N LYS A 458 10.02 4.79 -18.45
CA LYS A 458 10.54 5.11 -19.78
C LYS A 458 11.95 4.55 -19.98
N LYS A 459 12.83 4.69 -18.98
CA LYS A 459 14.19 4.12 -19.01
C LYS A 459 14.16 2.60 -19.19
N ASP A 460 13.16 1.94 -18.62
CA ASP A 460 13.00 0.48 -18.73
C ASP A 460 12.19 0.02 -19.94
N GLY A 461 11.78 0.91 -20.86
CA GLY A 461 11.00 0.55 -22.04
C GLY A 461 9.52 0.19 -21.78
N LEU A 462 8.96 0.59 -20.63
CA LEU A 462 7.61 0.22 -20.17
C LEU A 462 6.52 1.25 -20.48
N VAL A 463 6.74 2.12 -21.47
CA VAL A 463 5.81 3.21 -21.83
C VAL A 463 4.43 2.67 -22.25
N LEU A 464 4.39 1.57 -23.01
CA LEU A 464 3.14 0.97 -23.45
C LEU A 464 2.30 0.47 -22.26
N GLN A 465 2.92 -0.30 -21.36
CA GLN A 465 2.27 -0.84 -20.16
C GLN A 465 1.78 0.30 -19.25
N TYR A 466 2.59 1.35 -19.09
CA TYR A 466 2.22 2.57 -18.37
C TYR A 466 0.96 3.20 -18.95
N SER A 467 0.94 3.48 -20.25
CA SER A 467 -0.19 4.13 -20.92
C SER A 467 -1.47 3.29 -20.86
N VAL A 468 -1.37 2.00 -21.15
CA VAL A 468 -2.52 1.08 -21.17
C VAL A 468 -3.13 0.95 -19.78
N LEU A 469 -2.33 0.75 -18.73
CA LEU A 469 -2.86 0.63 -17.37
C LEU A 469 -3.48 1.94 -16.86
N LEU A 470 -2.89 3.08 -17.18
CA LEU A 470 -3.43 4.39 -16.81
C LEU A 470 -4.78 4.63 -17.51
N ILE A 471 -4.90 4.31 -18.80
CA ILE A 471 -6.17 4.41 -19.53
C ILE A 471 -7.19 3.44 -18.94
N LEU A 472 -6.81 2.18 -18.71
CA LEU A 472 -7.68 1.15 -18.18
C LEU A 472 -8.29 1.53 -16.83
N ILE A 473 -7.47 1.92 -15.85
CA ILE A 473 -7.97 2.22 -14.50
C ILE A 473 -8.92 3.43 -14.52
N ASN A 474 -8.63 4.44 -15.35
CA ASN A 474 -9.45 5.63 -15.47
C ASN A 474 -10.73 5.37 -16.26
N TRP A 475 -10.71 4.45 -17.23
CA TRP A 475 -11.91 3.98 -17.91
C TRP A 475 -12.85 3.21 -16.97
N LEU A 476 -12.29 2.31 -16.14
CA LEU A 476 -13.06 1.47 -15.21
C LEU A 476 -13.95 2.27 -14.24
N ILE A 477 -13.60 3.52 -13.94
CA ILE A 477 -14.35 4.42 -13.04
C ILE A 477 -15.12 5.53 -13.78
N SER A 478 -15.41 5.34 -15.08
CA SER A 478 -16.09 6.33 -15.94
C SER A 478 -15.34 7.66 -16.12
N GLY A 479 -14.01 7.65 -16.01
CA GLY A 479 -13.17 8.85 -16.10
C GLY A 479 -13.23 9.59 -17.45
N PHE A 480 -13.59 8.87 -18.51
CA PHE A 480 -13.75 9.43 -19.87
C PHE A 480 -15.21 9.72 -20.24
N SER A 481 -16.15 9.54 -19.31
CA SER A 481 -17.56 9.87 -19.53
C SER A 481 -17.76 11.38 -19.64
N VAL A 482 -18.50 11.81 -20.66
CA VAL A 482 -18.97 13.20 -20.85
C VAL A 482 -19.97 13.59 -19.76
N ASP A 483 -20.74 12.62 -19.27
CA ASP A 483 -21.66 12.80 -18.16
C ASP A 483 -20.87 12.98 -16.84
N LEU A 484 -20.76 14.23 -16.39
CA LEU A 484 -20.02 14.63 -15.18
C LEU A 484 -20.62 14.03 -13.91
N GLU A 485 -21.91 13.68 -13.89
CA GLU A 485 -22.52 13.04 -12.72
C GLU A 485 -22.02 11.60 -12.55
N LYS A 486 -21.74 10.90 -13.66
CA LYS A 486 -21.19 9.54 -13.64
C LYS A 486 -19.67 9.49 -13.53
N ASN A 487 -18.99 10.58 -13.88
CA ASN A 487 -17.55 10.63 -13.90
C ASN A 487 -16.97 10.72 -12.47
N LEU A 488 -16.23 9.70 -12.03
CA LEU A 488 -15.62 9.65 -10.69
C LEU A 488 -14.23 10.28 -10.63
N LEU A 489 -13.67 10.76 -11.76
CA LEU A 489 -12.39 11.49 -11.75
C LEU A 489 -12.54 12.95 -11.35
N TRP A 490 -13.71 13.53 -11.62
CA TRP A 490 -13.94 14.94 -11.41
C TRP A 490 -14.79 15.16 -10.15
N PRO A 491 -14.27 15.86 -9.14
CA PRO A 491 -15.04 16.18 -7.96
C PRO A 491 -16.17 17.15 -8.32
N SER A 492 -17.40 16.85 -7.89
CA SER A 492 -18.60 17.63 -8.21
C SER A 492 -18.86 18.74 -7.18
N ASN A 493 -18.74 18.44 -5.89
CA ASN A 493 -19.16 19.36 -4.82
C ASN A 493 -17.99 20.00 -4.06
N LEU A 494 -16.74 19.71 -4.43
CA LEU A 494 -15.59 20.37 -3.84
C LEU A 494 -15.50 21.86 -4.19
N SER A 495 -14.79 22.60 -3.33
CA SER A 495 -14.50 24.01 -3.56
C SER A 495 -13.75 24.22 -4.88
N ILE A 496 -13.92 25.41 -5.47
CA ILE A 496 -13.28 25.80 -6.73
C ILE A 496 -11.76 25.56 -6.72
N TYR A 497 -11.12 25.77 -5.57
CA TYR A 497 -9.69 25.51 -5.38
C TYR A 497 -9.30 24.05 -5.67
N HIS A 498 -10.04 23.07 -5.15
CA HIS A 498 -9.74 21.65 -5.40
C HIS A 498 -9.95 21.30 -6.88
N LYS A 499 -11.01 21.83 -7.50
CA LYS A 499 -11.28 21.64 -8.93
C LYS A 499 -10.16 22.20 -9.79
N ILE A 500 -9.66 23.41 -9.47
CA ILE A 500 -8.52 24.03 -10.15
C ILE A 500 -7.26 23.18 -9.98
N VAL A 501 -6.97 22.69 -8.78
CA VAL A 501 -5.79 21.85 -8.52
C VAL A 501 -5.85 20.55 -9.34
N VAL A 502 -6.96 19.82 -9.26
CA VAL A 502 -7.11 18.54 -9.99
C VAL A 502 -7.03 18.78 -11.50
N THR A 503 -7.81 19.74 -12.03
CA THR A 503 -7.81 20.03 -13.48
C THR A 503 -6.46 20.55 -13.95
N GLY A 504 -5.86 21.50 -13.23
CA GLY A 504 -4.55 22.06 -13.57
C GLY A 504 -3.45 21.01 -13.53
N SER A 505 -3.48 20.07 -12.57
CA SER A 505 -2.52 18.98 -12.52
C SER A 505 -2.64 18.02 -13.71
N TYR A 506 -3.87 17.65 -14.12
CA TYR A 506 -4.06 16.81 -15.31
C TYR A 506 -3.63 17.52 -16.59
N LEU A 507 -3.94 18.81 -16.73
CA LEU A 507 -3.46 19.62 -17.85
C LEU A 507 -1.92 19.67 -17.88
N ALA A 508 -1.28 19.83 -16.73
CA ALA A 508 0.19 19.82 -16.62
C ALA A 508 0.78 18.45 -16.99
N VAL A 509 0.16 17.35 -16.57
CA VAL A 509 0.57 15.99 -16.94
C VAL A 509 0.44 15.75 -18.45
N VAL A 510 -0.68 16.17 -19.06
CA VAL A 510 -0.87 16.04 -20.51
C VAL A 510 0.14 16.90 -21.27
N ALA A 511 0.32 18.16 -20.85
CA ALA A 511 1.31 19.07 -21.44
C ALA A 511 2.73 18.50 -21.33
N PHE A 512 3.08 17.93 -20.17
CA PHE A 512 4.35 17.24 -19.96
C PHE A 512 4.56 16.14 -20.99
N HIS A 513 3.61 15.20 -21.13
CA HIS A 513 3.74 14.08 -22.08
C HIS A 513 3.83 14.54 -23.53
N VAL A 514 3.11 15.59 -23.92
CA VAL A 514 3.17 16.17 -25.27
C VAL A 514 4.55 16.80 -25.54
N VAL A 515 5.08 17.53 -24.57
CA VAL A 515 6.39 18.21 -24.71
C VAL A 515 7.51 17.18 -24.70
N GLU A 516 7.50 16.24 -23.75
CA GLU A 516 8.51 15.19 -23.58
C GLU A 516 8.61 14.27 -24.80
N ALA A 517 7.48 13.99 -25.47
CA ALA A 517 7.46 13.19 -26.69
C ALA A 517 7.97 13.93 -27.94
N LYS A 518 7.92 15.27 -27.95
CA LYS A 518 8.28 16.09 -29.13
C LYS A 518 9.65 16.73 -29.04
N PHE A 519 10.14 16.97 -27.83
CA PHE A 519 11.35 17.75 -27.59
C PHE A 519 12.32 16.98 -26.72
N GLU A 520 13.55 16.83 -27.21
CA GLU A 520 14.67 16.38 -26.39
C GLU A 520 15.02 17.43 -25.33
N PRO A 521 15.51 17.00 -24.15
CA PRO A 521 15.96 17.94 -23.14
C PRO A 521 17.12 18.79 -23.70
N PRO A 522 17.17 20.10 -23.43
CA PRO A 522 18.29 20.93 -23.85
C PRO A 522 19.61 20.36 -23.34
N THR A 523 20.68 20.44 -24.15
CA THR A 523 22.01 19.87 -23.80
C THR A 523 22.59 20.44 -22.50
N GLN A 524 22.22 21.67 -22.14
CA GLN A 524 22.60 22.32 -20.87
C GLN A 524 21.87 21.74 -19.65
N TYR A 525 20.71 21.11 -19.85
CA TYR A 525 19.83 20.57 -18.81
C TYR A 525 19.31 19.17 -19.21
N PRO A 526 20.17 18.14 -19.20
CA PRO A 526 19.81 16.79 -19.69
C PRO A 526 18.67 16.16 -18.89
N ASP A 527 18.51 16.56 -17.63
CA ASP A 527 17.51 16.00 -16.72
C ASP A 527 16.23 16.85 -16.58
N LEU A 528 16.05 17.85 -17.44
CA LEU A 528 14.96 18.83 -17.32
C LEU A 528 13.59 18.16 -17.19
N TRP A 529 13.31 17.16 -18.03
CA TRP A 529 12.03 16.45 -17.99
C TRP A 529 11.82 15.67 -16.70
N VAL A 530 12.86 15.06 -16.15
CA VAL A 530 12.77 14.38 -14.85
C VAL A 530 12.43 15.39 -13.75
N ILE A 531 13.08 16.55 -13.77
CA ILE A 531 12.85 17.63 -12.78
C ILE A 531 11.44 18.21 -12.90
N VAL A 532 10.93 18.44 -14.12
CA VAL A 532 9.56 18.94 -14.33
C VAL A 532 8.54 17.93 -13.80
N ASN A 533 8.73 16.64 -14.10
CA ASN A 533 7.88 15.57 -13.60
C ASN A 533 7.84 15.55 -12.06
N THR A 534 9.01 15.51 -11.41
CA THR A 534 9.10 15.44 -9.94
C THR A 534 8.52 16.70 -9.27
N THR A 535 8.69 17.87 -9.88
CA THR A 535 8.16 19.15 -9.37
C THR A 535 6.63 19.18 -9.41
N ILE A 536 6.02 18.78 -10.53
CA ILE A 536 4.55 18.69 -10.68
C ILE A 536 4.00 17.68 -9.66
N SER A 537 4.63 16.51 -9.56
CA SER A 537 4.22 15.46 -8.62
C SER A 537 4.34 15.92 -7.17
N PHE A 538 5.44 16.56 -6.78
CA PHE A 538 5.64 17.07 -5.41
C PHE A 538 4.53 18.04 -5.00
N ALA A 539 4.18 18.99 -5.86
CA ALA A 539 3.12 19.95 -5.56
C ALA A 539 1.77 19.24 -5.27
N CYS A 540 1.43 18.25 -6.08
CA CYS A 540 0.21 17.45 -5.88
C CYS A 540 0.27 16.61 -4.59
N PHE A 541 1.42 15.98 -4.32
CA PHE A 541 1.64 15.18 -3.12
C PHE A 541 1.55 16.00 -1.83
N ALA A 542 2.11 17.22 -1.82
CA ALA A 542 2.03 18.14 -0.70
C ALA A 542 0.57 18.55 -0.42
N ILE A 543 -0.21 18.86 -1.47
CA ILE A 543 -1.64 19.20 -1.32
C ILE A 543 -2.43 18.00 -0.78
N PHE A 544 -2.17 16.80 -1.30
CA PHE A 544 -2.83 15.59 -0.82
C PHE A 544 -2.49 15.28 0.65
N TYR A 545 -1.23 15.46 1.04
CA TYR A 545 -0.81 15.34 2.44
C TYR A 545 -1.55 16.32 3.37
N LEU A 546 -1.71 17.58 2.97
CA LEU A 546 -2.51 18.55 3.74
C LEU A 546 -3.98 18.16 3.82
N TRP A 547 -4.55 17.63 2.73
CA TRP A 547 -5.92 17.09 2.72
C TRP A 547 -6.07 15.91 3.69
N LEU A 548 -5.09 15.01 3.76
CA LEU A 548 -5.08 13.90 4.73
C LEU A 548 -5.02 14.43 6.17
N LEU A 549 -4.18 15.42 6.47
CA LEU A 549 -4.14 16.04 7.81
C LEU A 549 -5.48 16.66 8.19
N TYR A 550 -6.12 17.37 7.26
CA TYR A 550 -7.45 17.93 7.46
C TYR A 550 -8.50 16.84 7.75
N ARG A 551 -8.46 15.73 7.01
CA ARG A 551 -9.37 14.59 7.23
C ARG A 551 -9.12 13.91 8.58
N VAL A 552 -7.85 13.69 8.96
CA VAL A 552 -7.49 13.19 10.29
C VAL A 552 -8.00 14.12 11.38
N TRP A 553 -7.91 15.44 11.20
CA TRP A 553 -8.44 16.43 12.16
C TRP A 553 -9.97 16.47 12.23
N LYS A 554 -10.66 16.29 11.09
CA LYS A 554 -12.13 16.33 11.01
C LYS A 554 -12.83 15.13 11.66
N ILE A 555 -12.29 13.92 11.51
CA ILE A 555 -12.84 12.66 12.08
C ILE A 555 -12.82 12.70 13.61
#